data_AF-A0A2N3CIZ1-F1
#
_entry.id   AF-A0A2N3CIZ1-F1
#
_cell.length_a   1.000
_cell.length_b   1.000
_cell.length_c   1.000
_cell.angle_alpha   90.00
_cell.angle_beta   90.00
_cell.angle_gamma   90.00
#
_symmetry.space_group_name_H-M   'P 1'
#
loop_
_entity.id
_entity.type
_entity.pdbx_description
1 polymer ?
#
loop_
_entity_poly.entity_id
_entity_poly.type
_entity_poly.pdbx_seq_one_letter_code
_entity_poly.pdbx_strand_id
1 'polypeptide(L)' 'MNGPSTAPDVYVLLVTLGRRPGDGLPEVASGAAMLCYTAGRDEPEAVRETVAVLREAGLAPLDVEGHGTAAEMRADGLE' A
#
# COMPACT_ATOMS: atom_id res chain seq x y z
N MET A 1 -18.83 18.53 -14.94
CA MET A 1 -19.11 17.24 -14.27
C MET A 1 -18.29 16.20 -15.02
N ASN A 2 -17.18 15.74 -14.44
CA ASN A 2 -16.36 14.70 -15.07
C ASN A 2 -17.05 13.35 -14.80
N GLY A 3 -17.30 12.56 -15.85
CA GLY A 3 -17.87 11.21 -15.74
C GLY A 3 -16.95 10.25 -14.99
N PRO A 4 -17.37 9.00 -14.72
CA PRO A 4 -16.55 8.05 -13.97
C PRO A 4 -15.19 7.88 -14.68
N SER A 5 -14.11 8.27 -14.00
CA SER A 5 -12.75 8.06 -14.49
C SER A 5 -12.52 6.55 -14.62
N THR A 6 -12.19 6.10 -15.82
CA THR A 6 -11.83 4.70 -16.09
C THR A 6 -10.36 4.41 -15.77
N ALA A 7 -9.57 5.44 -15.51
CA ALA A 7 -8.18 5.31 -15.12
C ALA A 7 -8.06 5.03 -13.62
N PRO A 8 -7.20 4.10 -13.20
CA PRO A 8 -6.93 3.86 -11.80
C PRO A 8 -6.30 5.10 -11.14
N ASP A 9 -6.65 5.33 -9.89
CA ASP A 9 -6.00 6.31 -9.01
C ASP A 9 -4.83 5.66 -8.27
N VAL A 10 -3.95 6.48 -7.68
CA VAL A 10 -2.83 6.00 -6.86
C VAL A 10 -3.18 6.21 -5.40
N TYR A 11 -3.36 5.12 -4.67
CA TYR A 11 -3.64 5.09 -3.23
C TYR A 11 -2.35 5.05 -2.44
N VAL A 12 -2.34 5.74 -1.30
CA VAL A 12 -1.23 5.72 -0.34
C VAL A 12 -1.62 4.80 0.81
N LEU A 13 -0.89 3.70 0.95
CA LEU A 13 -1.17 2.65 1.92
C LEU A 13 -0.01 2.49 2.90
N LEU A 14 -0.26 2.60 4.19
CA LEU A 14 0.69 2.21 5.22
C LEU A 14 0.49 0.73 5.53
N VAL A 15 1.47 -0.09 5.17
CA VAL A 15 1.46 -1.53 5.39
C VAL A 15 2.38 -1.88 6.55
N THR A 16 1.83 -2.50 7.58
CA THR A 16 2.61 -3.10 8.66
C THR A 16 2.99 -4.53 8.30
N LEU A 17 4.27 -4.83 8.35
CA LEU A 17 4.84 -6.16 8.09
C LEU A 17 5.32 -6.81 9.39
N GLY A 18 5.03 -8.10 9.54
CA GLY A 18 5.63 -8.96 10.55
C GLY A 18 6.95 -9.58 10.08
N ARG A 19 7.71 -10.20 11.00
CA ARG A 19 8.84 -11.07 10.63
C ARG A 19 8.37 -12.46 10.26
N ARG A 20 9.08 -13.03 9.29
CA ARG A 20 9.07 -14.44 8.95
C ARG A 20 10.42 -14.88 8.40
N PRO A 21 10.74 -16.18 8.40
CA PRO A 21 11.94 -16.66 7.74
C PRO A 21 11.96 -16.30 6.24
N GLY A 22 13.07 -15.75 5.76
CA GLY A 22 13.33 -15.52 4.33
C GLY A 22 12.64 -14.31 3.70
N ASP A 23 12.10 -13.38 4.48
CA ASP A 23 11.43 -12.15 3.99
C ASP A 23 12.38 -10.96 3.73
N GLY A 24 13.68 -11.13 3.94
CA GLY A 24 14.70 -10.15 3.56
C GLY A 24 14.77 -8.85 4.37
N LEU A 25 13.99 -8.66 5.45
CA LEU A 25 14.22 -7.50 6.33
C LEU A 25 15.49 -7.70 7.19
N PRO A 26 16.09 -6.63 7.75
CA PRO A 26 17.30 -6.70 8.56
C PRO A 26 17.18 -7.71 9.71
N GLU A 27 18.29 -8.39 10.06
CA GLU A 27 18.29 -9.49 11.02
C GLU A 27 17.68 -9.14 12.38
N VAL A 28 17.90 -7.92 12.86
CA VAL A 28 17.42 -7.45 14.16
C VAL A 28 16.02 -6.83 14.12
N ALA A 29 15.40 -6.75 12.94
CA ALA A 29 14.08 -6.16 12.80
C ALA A 29 13.01 -7.11 13.37
N SER A 30 12.01 -6.55 14.06
CA SER A 30 10.79 -7.26 14.50
C SER A 30 9.62 -7.12 13.52
N GLY A 31 9.84 -6.40 12.42
CA GLY A 31 8.87 -6.14 11.38
C GLY A 31 9.32 -4.94 10.55
N ALA A 32 8.40 -4.37 9.78
CA ALA A 32 8.60 -3.08 9.12
C ALA A 32 7.27 -2.34 8.98
N ALA A 33 7.34 -1.03 8.83
CA ALA A 33 6.27 -0.24 8.26
C ALA A 33 6.71 0.17 6.84
N MET A 34 5.83 -0.03 5.86
CA MET A 34 6.07 0.34 4.47
C MET A 34 4.98 1.27 3.98
N LEU A 35 5.38 2.41 3.40
CA LEU A 35 4.46 3.27 2.67
C LEU A 35 4.44 2.82 1.22
N CYS A 36 3.28 2.36 0.74
CA CYS A 36 3.06 1.82 -0.59
C CYS A 36 2.17 2.76 -1.40
N TYR A 37 2.65 3.20 -2.55
CA TYR A 37 1.86 3.89 -3.56
C TYR A 37 1.35 2.88 -4.57
N THR A 38 0.05 2.59 -4.54
CA THR A 38 -0.54 1.49 -5.30
C THR A 38 -1.65 1.98 -6.22
N ALA A 39 -1.58 1.63 -7.50
CA ALA A 39 -2.64 1.92 -8.44
C ALA A 39 -3.85 1.00 -8.18
N GLY A 40 -5.07 1.56 -8.20
CA GLY A 40 -6.32 0.82 -8.07
C GLY A 40 -7.50 1.65 -8.56
N ARG A 41 -8.61 1.02 -8.97
CA ARG A 41 -9.85 1.73 -9.29
C ARG A 41 -10.59 2.16 -8.03
N ASP A 42 -10.43 1.40 -6.97
CA ASP A 42 -10.89 1.72 -5.62
C ASP A 42 -9.83 1.30 -4.59
N GLU A 43 -9.92 1.85 -3.38
CA GLU A 43 -8.98 1.52 -2.30
C GLU A 43 -8.96 0.02 -1.96
N PRO A 44 -10.11 -0.69 -1.88
CA PRO A 44 -10.10 -2.14 -1.66
C PRO A 44 -9.33 -2.94 -2.72
N GLU A 45 -9.38 -2.54 -3.99
CA GLU A 45 -8.57 -3.13 -5.06
C GLU A 45 -7.08 -2.89 -4.81
N ALA A 46 -6.69 -1.63 -4.56
CA ALA A 46 -5.30 -1.30 -4.25
C ALA A 46 -4.78 -2.14 -3.06
N VAL A 47 -5.55 -2.25 -1.98
CA VAL A 47 -5.20 -3.07 -0.81
C VAL A 47 -5.01 -4.54 -1.17
N ARG A 48 -5.95 -5.14 -1.95
CA ARG A 48 -5.84 -6.54 -2.36
C ARG A 48 -4.60 -6.80 -3.19
N GLU A 49 -4.32 -5.95 -4.17
CA GLU A 49 -3.15 -6.08 -5.05
C GLU A 49 -1.84 -5.89 -4.27
N THR A 50 -1.77 -4.90 -3.36
CA THR A 50 -0.61 -4.71 -2.47
C THR A 50 -0.35 -5.96 -1.64
N VAL A 51 -1.39 -6.50 -0.98
CA VAL A 51 -1.25 -7.69 -0.14
C VAL A 51 -0.81 -8.91 -0.97
N ALA A 52 -1.35 -9.08 -2.19
CA ALA A 52 -0.98 -10.16 -3.08
C ALA A 52 0.51 -10.10 -3.47
N VAL A 53 0.97 -8.94 -3.94
CA VAL A 53 2.37 -8.72 -4.35
C VAL A 53 3.35 -8.92 -3.18
N LEU A 54 3.03 -8.38 -1.99
CA LEU A 54 3.89 -8.55 -0.82
C LEU A 54 3.99 -10.01 -0.38
N ARG A 55 2.89 -10.78 -0.46
CA ARG A 55 2.89 -12.21 -0.16
C ARG A 55 3.71 -13.00 -1.17
N GLU A 56 3.60 -12.67 -2.46
CA GLU A 56 4.42 -13.27 -3.52
C GLU A 56 5.91 -12.98 -3.31
N ALA A 57 6.25 -11.77 -2.85
CA ALA A 57 7.60 -11.38 -2.47
C ALA A 57 8.11 -12.05 -1.17
N GLY A 58 7.31 -12.92 -0.54
CA GLY A 58 7.70 -13.62 0.68
C GLY A 58 7.59 -12.79 1.96
N LEU A 59 6.96 -11.61 1.92
CA LEU A 59 6.73 -10.76 3.09
C LEU A 59 5.49 -11.21 3.88
N ALA A 60 5.31 -10.65 5.08
CA ALA A 60 4.18 -10.95 5.97
C ALA A 60 3.37 -9.69 6.29
N PRO A 61 2.46 -9.22 5.40
CA PRO A 61 1.55 -8.13 5.74
C PRO A 61 0.62 -8.53 6.89
N LEU A 62 0.60 -7.70 7.93
CA LEU A 62 -0.23 -7.84 9.14
C LEU A 62 -1.46 -6.93 9.09
N ASP A 63 -1.23 -5.66 8.73
CA ASP A 63 -2.27 -4.64 8.68
C ASP A 63 -2.00 -3.64 7.55
N VAL A 64 -3.07 -3.04 7.03
CA VAL A 64 -3.02 -2.08 5.93
C VAL A 64 -3.95 -0.90 6.25
N GLU A 65 -3.37 0.28 6.40
CA GLU A 65 -4.10 1.53 6.60
C GLU A 65 -4.09 2.35 5.30
N GLY A 66 -5.25 2.85 4.89
CA GLY A 66 -5.41 3.73 3.73
C GLY A 66 -5.33 5.20 4.11
N HIS A 67 -4.58 5.99 3.34
CA HIS A 67 -4.46 7.45 3.48
C HIS A 67 -5.14 8.21 2.33
N GLY A 68 -6.03 7.56 1.58
CA GLY A 68 -6.65 8.12 0.38
C GLY A 68 -5.70 8.12 -0.81
N THR A 69 -5.99 8.96 -1.80
CA THR A 69 -5.21 9.03 -3.04
C THR A 69 -4.08 10.06 -2.96
N ALA A 70 -2.99 9.80 -3.69
CA ALA A 70 -1.90 10.76 -3.84
C ALA A 70 -2.37 12.07 -4.50
N ALA A 71 -3.46 12.05 -5.26
CA ALA A 71 -4.08 13.26 -5.82
C ALA A 71 -4.76 14.10 -4.75
N GLU A 72 -5.53 13.49 -3.84
CA GLU A 72 -6.13 14.17 -2.69
C GLU A 72 -5.06 14.74 -1.77
N MET A 73 -4.02 13.97 -1.43
CA MET A 73 -2.92 14.44 -0.58
C MET A 73 -2.20 15.67 -1.18
N ARG A 74 -1.91 15.64 -2.49
CA ARG A 74 -1.32 16.79 -3.20
C ARG A 74 -2.25 18.01 -3.23
N ALA A 75 -3.56 17.79 -3.35
CA ALA A 75 -4.55 18.87 -3.32
C ALA A 75 -4.62 19.52 -1.93
N ASP A 76 -4.41 18.74 -0.88
CA ASP A 76 -4.37 19.19 0.52
C ASP A 76 -3.00 19.80 0.91
N GLY A 77 -2.04 19.89 -0.02
CA GLY A 77 -0.72 20.47 0.20
C GLY A 77 0.25 19.56 0.97
N LEU A 78 -0.05 18.26 1.03
CA LEU A 78 0.81 17.23 1.61
C LEU A 78 1.70 16.67 0.49
N GLU A 79 3.02 16.66 0.70
CA GLU A 79 4.04 16.07 -0.20
C GLU A 79 4.52 14.70 0.28
#